data_AF-A0A2T4Z0D3-F1
#
_entry.id   AF-A0A2T4Z0D3-F1
#
_cell.length_a   1.000
_cell.length_b   1.000
_cell.length_c   1.000
_cell.angle_alpha   90.00
_cell.angle_beta   90.00
_cell.angle_gamma   90.00
#
_symmetry.space_group_name_H-M   'P 1'
#
loop_
_entity.id
_entity.type
_entity.pdbx_description
1 polymer ?
#
loop_
_entity_poly.entity_id
_entity_poly.type
_entity_poly.pdbx_seq_one_letter_code
_entity_poly.pdbx_strand_id
1 'polypeptide(L)'
;MQTEEFDRKRAFLTKRDMFPRFRVQDQGEVLESLVRNGRIQADDDLSIVERAGYRLAFLTKQLEYHHVAEGELGGQPYVIGYCGICQSGSSLIPNVNGTHLHFGARGVYNGISLLGDDETGSYWSYITGECLYGELAGESMQVYPLERIKASYALKQWPDLQIALSRPDILKWLMSPIKRLMGKHTYIPPMFRYTLGKSDDRLSQEVPGLGLISSRKARFYPLQLLQENDVVEDEWNGRPIRVNMDLARSFPYAEYTDEGNHESSLNWPMQLYSRWYGFSLTFPRCEIYTSKSP
;
A
#
# COMPACT_ATOMS: atom_id res chain seq x y z
N MET A 1 6.38 18.42 3.68
CA MET A 1 5.80 18.38 2.33
C MET A 1 4.34 18.73 2.52
N GLN A 2 3.88 19.87 2.01
CA GLN A 2 2.49 20.28 2.21
C GLN A 2 1.62 19.42 1.30
N THR A 3 0.92 18.45 1.90
CA THR A 3 -0.28 17.83 1.34
C THR A 3 -1.30 18.95 1.09
N GLU A 4 -2.13 18.83 0.05
CA GLU A 4 -3.25 19.77 -0.10
C GLU A 4 -4.10 19.72 1.17
N GLU A 5 -4.54 20.89 1.65
CA GLU A 5 -5.47 20.99 2.77
C GLU A 5 -6.70 20.11 2.50
N PHE A 6 -7.13 19.35 3.50
CA PHE A 6 -8.21 18.38 3.34
C PHE A 6 -9.52 19.08 2.93
N ASP A 7 -9.97 18.83 1.70
CA ASP A 7 -11.24 19.36 1.20
C ASP A 7 -12.39 18.43 1.57
N ARG A 8 -13.04 18.73 2.69
CA ARG A 8 -14.20 17.99 3.19
C ARG A 8 -15.34 17.88 2.16
N LYS A 9 -15.48 18.81 1.22
CA LYS A 9 -16.56 18.79 0.21
C LYS A 9 -16.33 17.71 -0.85
N ARG A 10 -15.07 17.32 -1.07
CA ARG A 10 -14.67 16.22 -1.96
C ARG A 10 -14.42 14.91 -1.21
N ALA A 11 -14.83 14.80 0.05
CA ALA A 11 -14.66 13.59 0.83
C ALA A 11 -15.99 12.88 1.06
N PHE A 12 -16.00 11.56 0.84
CA PHE A 12 -17.05 10.69 1.34
C PHE A 12 -16.57 10.13 2.69
N LEU A 13 -17.31 10.41 3.77
CA LEU A 13 -16.96 9.96 5.13
C LEU A 13 -18.17 9.28 5.77
N THR A 14 -17.94 8.18 6.50
CA THR A 14 -18.97 7.41 7.19
C THR A 14 -18.49 6.97 8.57
N LYS A 15 -19.38 6.95 9.56
CA LYS A 15 -19.10 6.39 10.89
C LYS A 15 -19.07 4.87 10.91
N ARG A 16 -19.62 4.22 9.88
CA ARG A 16 -19.65 2.76 9.74
C ARG A 16 -18.59 2.31 8.76
N ASP A 17 -17.99 1.16 9.05
CA ASP A 17 -17.05 0.52 8.13
C ASP A 17 -17.74 0.20 6.80
N MET A 18 -17.09 0.58 5.71
CA MET A 18 -17.55 0.28 4.35
C MET A 18 -17.31 -1.18 3.98
N PHE A 19 -16.34 -1.82 4.64
CA PHE A 19 -15.88 -3.19 4.39
C PHE A 19 -15.62 -3.92 5.70
N PRO A 20 -15.75 -5.26 5.74
CA PRO A 20 -15.37 -6.03 6.93
C PRO A 20 -13.89 -5.84 7.24
N ARG A 21 -13.53 -5.66 8.51
CA ARG A 21 -12.13 -5.58 8.93
C ARG A 21 -11.46 -6.96 8.89
N PHE A 22 -10.18 -6.99 8.54
CA PHE A 22 -9.37 -8.19 8.72
C PHE A 22 -8.56 -8.08 10.02
N ARG A 23 -9.10 -8.63 11.12
CA ARG A 23 -8.37 -8.74 12.38
C ARG A 23 -7.53 -10.01 12.38
N VAL A 24 -6.21 -9.87 12.44
CA VAL A 24 -5.26 -10.99 12.47
C VAL A 24 -5.06 -11.39 13.92
N GLN A 25 -5.52 -12.60 14.27
CA GLN A 25 -5.55 -13.11 15.65
C GLN A 25 -4.48 -14.17 15.94
N ASP A 26 -3.91 -14.77 14.91
CA ASP A 26 -2.88 -15.81 15.01
C ASP A 26 -1.66 -15.45 14.17
N GLN A 27 -0.60 -16.27 14.26
CA GLN A 27 0.63 -16.05 13.52
C GLN A 27 0.52 -16.39 12.02
N GLY A 28 -0.67 -16.76 11.53
CA GLY A 28 -0.89 -17.20 10.15
C GLY A 28 -0.68 -18.71 9.95
N GLU A 29 -0.72 -19.12 8.68
CA GLU A 29 -0.41 -20.47 8.21
C GLU A 29 0.89 -20.45 7.39
N VAL A 30 1.66 -21.55 7.37
CA VAL A 30 2.90 -21.65 6.56
C VAL A 30 2.56 -21.57 5.07
N LEU A 31 3.14 -20.59 4.36
CA LEU A 31 2.89 -20.34 2.94
C LEU A 31 3.20 -21.58 2.08
N GLU A 32 4.31 -22.27 2.33
CA GLU A 32 4.71 -23.45 1.55
C GLU A 32 3.65 -24.55 1.58
N SER A 33 3.07 -24.80 2.76
CA SER A 33 2.01 -25.80 2.93
C SER A 33 0.77 -25.45 2.11
N LEU A 34 0.40 -24.17 2.08
CA LEU A 34 -0.75 -23.65 1.34
C LEU A 34 -0.55 -23.64 -0.17
N VAL A 35 0.68 -23.42 -0.64
CA VAL A 35 1.00 -23.56 -2.06
C VAL A 35 0.98 -25.02 -2.47
N ARG A 36 1.58 -25.92 -1.66
CA ARG A 36 1.60 -27.37 -1.94
C ARG A 36 0.21 -27.99 -2.00
N ASN A 37 -0.72 -27.54 -1.16
CA ASN A 37 -2.10 -28.04 -1.16
C ASN A 37 -3.04 -27.27 -2.12
N GLY A 38 -2.52 -26.30 -2.87
CA GLY A 38 -3.26 -25.55 -3.90
C GLY A 38 -4.20 -24.46 -3.39
N ARG A 39 -4.24 -24.18 -2.08
CA ARG A 39 -5.05 -23.07 -1.52
C ARG A 39 -4.49 -21.69 -1.93
N ILE A 40 -3.19 -21.61 -2.18
CA ILE A 40 -2.50 -20.44 -2.73
C ILE A 40 -1.80 -20.85 -4.03
N GLN A 41 -1.88 -20.00 -5.05
CA GLN A 41 -1.18 -20.24 -6.31
C GLN A 41 0.21 -19.60 -6.28
N ALA A 42 1.18 -20.20 -6.97
CA ALA A 42 2.54 -19.66 -7.07
C ALA A 42 2.60 -18.24 -7.68
N ASP A 43 1.59 -17.89 -8.47
CA ASP A 43 1.42 -16.57 -9.11
C ASP A 43 0.53 -15.60 -8.31
N ASP A 44 0.02 -16.00 -7.13
CA ASP A 44 -0.72 -15.07 -6.27
C ASP A 44 0.20 -13.93 -5.80
N ASP A 45 -0.31 -12.70 -5.82
CA ASP A 45 0.37 -11.53 -5.30
C ASP A 45 0.26 -11.46 -3.78
N LEU A 46 1.39 -11.35 -3.11
CA LEU A 46 1.50 -11.18 -1.68
C LEU A 46 1.88 -9.73 -1.33
N SER A 47 1.37 -9.26 -0.21
CA SER A 47 1.82 -8.05 0.47
C SER A 47 2.49 -8.46 1.79
N ILE A 48 3.69 -7.96 2.08
CA ILE A 48 4.49 -8.38 3.24
C ILE A 48 4.57 -7.24 4.25
N VAL A 49 4.22 -7.53 5.50
CA VAL A 49 4.52 -6.68 6.65
C VAL A 49 5.76 -7.21 7.35
N GLU A 50 6.71 -6.34 7.62
CA GLU A 50 7.87 -6.63 8.45
C GLU A 50 7.81 -5.80 9.74
N ARG A 51 8.01 -6.44 10.90
CA ARG A 51 8.08 -5.80 12.23
C ARG A 51 9.02 -6.58 13.13
N ALA A 52 9.91 -5.86 13.83
CA ALA A 52 10.87 -6.45 14.77
C ALA A 52 11.64 -7.69 14.21
N GLY A 53 11.96 -7.69 12.91
CA GLY A 53 12.65 -8.80 12.24
C GLY A 53 11.75 -9.98 11.82
N TYR A 54 10.45 -9.94 12.13
CA TYR A 54 9.46 -10.92 11.69
C TYR A 54 8.73 -10.46 10.44
N ARG A 55 8.33 -11.42 9.59
CA ARG A 55 7.54 -11.17 8.38
C ARG A 55 6.21 -11.91 8.43
N LEU A 56 5.17 -11.23 7.97
CA LEU A 56 3.84 -11.81 7.78
C LEU A 56 3.31 -11.42 6.40
N ALA A 57 2.95 -12.41 5.61
CA ALA A 57 2.36 -12.20 4.29
C ALA A 57 0.83 -12.05 4.38
N PHE A 58 0.28 -11.39 3.37
CA PHE A 58 -1.14 -11.24 3.13
C PHE A 58 -1.42 -11.49 1.65
N LEU A 59 -2.50 -12.22 1.34
CA LEU A 59 -3.00 -12.25 -0.03
C LEU A 59 -3.46 -10.84 -0.42
N THR A 60 -2.87 -10.25 -1.46
CA THR A 60 -3.22 -8.89 -1.90
C THR A 60 -4.72 -8.80 -2.24
N LYS A 61 -5.29 -9.85 -2.85
CA LYS A 61 -6.74 -9.96 -3.12
C LYS A 61 -7.63 -9.92 -1.87
N GLN A 62 -7.12 -10.31 -0.70
CA GLN A 62 -7.86 -10.19 0.57
C GLN A 62 -7.74 -8.76 1.13
N LEU A 63 -6.59 -8.11 0.98
CA LEU A 63 -6.44 -6.69 1.30
C LEU A 63 -7.31 -5.81 0.39
N GLU A 64 -7.47 -6.15 -0.89
CA GLU A 64 -8.43 -5.50 -1.79
C GLU A 64 -9.89 -5.63 -1.33
N TYR A 65 -10.24 -6.75 -0.69
CA TYR A 65 -11.59 -6.99 -0.18
C TYR A 65 -11.85 -6.27 1.15
N HIS A 66 -10.88 -6.31 2.07
CA HIS A 66 -11.03 -5.78 3.43
C HIS A 66 -10.65 -4.30 3.54
N HIS A 67 -9.74 -3.82 2.69
CA HIS A 67 -9.09 -2.50 2.73
C HIS A 67 -8.29 -2.18 3.99
N VAL A 68 -8.60 -2.82 5.13
CA VAL A 68 -7.91 -2.69 6.40
C VAL A 68 -7.63 -4.07 6.98
N ALA A 69 -6.37 -4.29 7.35
CA ALA A 69 -5.95 -5.42 8.17
C ALA A 69 -5.18 -4.91 9.39
N GLU A 70 -5.45 -5.43 10.57
CA GLU A 70 -4.80 -5.00 11.81
C GLU A 70 -4.43 -6.21 12.68
N GLY A 71 -3.34 -6.08 13.43
CA GLY A 71 -2.84 -7.12 14.30
C GLY A 71 -1.54 -6.73 14.97
N GLU A 72 -0.84 -7.73 15.51
CA GLU A 72 0.47 -7.58 16.15
C GLU A 72 1.46 -8.55 15.50
N LEU A 73 2.70 -8.12 15.31
CA LEU A 73 3.78 -8.94 14.78
C LEU A 73 5.07 -8.62 15.54
N GLY A 74 5.69 -9.64 16.14
CA GLY A 74 6.92 -9.47 16.91
C GLY A 74 6.77 -8.53 18.12
N GLY A 75 5.60 -8.49 18.76
CA GLY A 75 5.32 -7.58 19.87
C GLY A 75 4.96 -6.15 19.46
N GLN A 76 4.89 -5.85 18.16
CA GLN A 76 4.60 -4.52 17.64
C GLN A 76 3.27 -4.49 16.88
N PRO A 77 2.38 -3.53 17.18
CA PRO A 77 1.13 -3.41 16.47
C PRO A 77 1.35 -2.92 15.04
N TYR A 78 0.48 -3.34 14.14
CA TYR A 78 0.40 -2.79 12.80
C TYR A 78 -1.05 -2.63 12.34
N VAL A 79 -1.24 -1.66 11.46
CA VAL A 79 -2.43 -1.56 10.61
C VAL A 79 -1.98 -1.43 9.15
N ILE A 80 -2.61 -2.16 8.25
CA ILE A 80 -2.44 -2.05 6.81
C ILE A 80 -3.63 -1.29 6.27
N GLY A 81 -3.36 -0.22 5.51
CA GLY A 81 -4.35 0.36 4.61
C GLY A 81 -4.04 -0.07 3.18
N TYR A 82 -5.06 -0.50 2.44
CA TYR A 82 -4.93 -0.90 1.05
C TYR A 82 -6.12 -0.43 0.21
N CYS A 83 -5.85 0.08 -0.99
CA CYS A 83 -6.89 0.46 -1.95
C CYS A 83 -6.70 -0.32 -3.25
N GLY A 84 -7.65 -1.19 -3.58
CA GLY A 84 -7.62 -1.99 -4.82
C GLY A 84 -7.77 -1.19 -6.12
N ILE A 85 -8.16 0.10 -6.05
CA ILE A 85 -8.33 0.93 -7.26
C ILE A 85 -6.99 1.57 -7.65
N CYS A 86 -6.33 2.29 -6.73
CA CYS A 86 -4.99 2.82 -7.00
C CYS A 86 -3.89 1.76 -6.82
N GLN A 87 -4.22 0.56 -6.32
CA GLN A 87 -3.29 -0.53 -5.99
C GLN A 87 -2.20 -0.17 -4.99
N SER A 88 -2.46 0.86 -4.18
CA SER A 88 -1.52 1.34 -3.18
C SER A 88 -1.84 0.79 -1.81
N GLY A 89 -0.78 0.50 -1.05
CA GLY A 89 -0.89 0.03 0.32
C GLY A 89 0.34 0.39 1.12
N SER A 90 0.13 0.58 2.43
CA SER A 90 1.18 0.89 3.40
C SER A 90 0.86 0.20 4.73
N SER A 91 1.90 -0.02 5.53
CA SER A 91 1.78 -0.53 6.89
C SER A 91 2.12 0.57 7.88
N LEU A 92 1.31 0.77 8.91
CA LEU A 92 1.47 1.85 9.89
C LEU A 92 1.60 1.30 11.31
N ILE A 93 2.17 2.10 12.21
CA ILE A 93 2.11 1.83 13.66
C ILE A 93 0.94 2.62 14.24
N PRO A 94 -0.14 1.96 14.69
CA PRO A 94 -1.38 2.62 15.11
C PRO A 94 -1.32 3.20 16.53
N ASN A 95 -0.17 3.73 16.95
CA ASN A 95 0.02 4.34 18.26
C ASN A 95 0.22 5.84 18.11
N VAL A 96 -0.72 6.63 18.60
CA VAL A 96 -0.71 8.09 18.54
C VAL A 96 -0.86 8.64 19.96
N ASN A 97 0.04 9.51 20.39
CA ASN A 97 0.01 10.13 21.73
C ASN A 97 -0.15 9.12 22.88
N GLY A 98 0.50 7.95 22.76
CA GLY A 98 0.44 6.87 23.75
C GLY A 98 -0.83 6.01 23.70
N THR A 99 -1.78 6.30 22.81
CA THR A 99 -3.00 5.52 22.62
C THR A 99 -2.88 4.61 21.41
N HIS A 100 -3.22 3.33 21.57
CA HIS A 100 -3.37 2.39 20.46
C HIS A 100 -4.75 2.55 19.83
N LEU A 101 -4.79 2.86 18.53
CA LEU A 101 -6.00 3.13 17.77
C LEU A 101 -6.43 1.91 16.93
N HIS A 102 -7.74 1.71 16.78
CA HIS A 102 -8.30 0.65 15.94
C HIS A 102 -8.98 1.24 14.70
N PHE A 103 -8.78 0.62 13.55
CA PHE A 103 -9.16 1.25 12.28
C PHE A 103 -10.18 0.44 11.48
N GLY A 104 -11.03 1.15 10.75
CA GLY A 104 -11.86 0.60 9.67
C GLY A 104 -11.75 1.44 8.40
N ALA A 105 -12.11 0.86 7.26
CA ALA A 105 -12.25 1.62 6.01
C ALA A 105 -13.53 2.47 6.07
N ARG A 106 -13.38 3.78 6.29
CA ARG A 106 -14.49 4.68 6.66
C ARG A 106 -14.60 5.94 5.82
N GLY A 107 -13.73 6.11 4.83
CA GLY A 107 -13.87 7.23 3.92
C GLY A 107 -13.20 7.01 2.59
N VAL A 108 -13.42 7.96 1.70
CA VAL A 108 -12.75 8.08 0.42
C VAL A 108 -12.43 9.55 0.19
N TYR A 109 -11.18 9.83 -0.17
CA TYR A 109 -10.70 11.15 -0.54
C TYR A 109 -9.65 11.02 -1.64
N ASN A 110 -9.64 11.91 -2.62
CA ASN A 110 -8.74 11.82 -3.79
C ASN A 110 -8.81 10.48 -4.53
N GLY A 111 -9.97 9.80 -4.51
CA GLY A 111 -10.13 8.48 -5.11
C GLY A 111 -9.33 7.38 -4.41
N ILE A 112 -9.00 7.56 -3.13
CA ILE A 112 -8.24 6.64 -2.27
C ILE A 112 -9.05 6.39 -1.00
N SER A 113 -9.06 5.16 -0.48
CA SER A 113 -9.72 4.84 0.78
C SER A 113 -9.02 5.52 1.97
N LEU A 114 -9.79 5.98 2.95
CA LEU A 114 -9.30 6.49 4.21
C LEU A 114 -9.57 5.49 5.33
N LEU A 115 -8.64 5.45 6.28
CA LEU A 115 -8.88 4.80 7.57
C LEU A 115 -9.77 5.73 8.40
N GLY A 116 -10.60 5.18 9.27
CA GLY A 116 -11.22 5.92 10.36
C GLY A 116 -11.02 5.17 11.68
N ASP A 117 -10.56 5.88 12.71
CA ASP A 117 -10.34 5.29 14.02
C ASP A 117 -11.64 5.12 14.82
N ASP A 118 -11.64 4.21 15.78
CA ASP A 118 -12.79 3.94 16.65
C ASP A 118 -12.84 4.87 17.88
N GLU A 119 -11.67 5.30 18.35
CA GLU A 119 -11.50 6.00 19.61
C GLU A 119 -12.04 7.44 19.56
N THR A 120 -11.79 8.14 18.46
CA THR A 120 -12.17 9.55 18.24
C THR A 120 -13.04 9.73 17.00
N GLY A 121 -13.02 8.76 16.08
CA GLY A 121 -13.75 8.85 14.82
C GLY A 121 -13.08 9.79 13.80
N SER A 122 -11.78 10.01 13.93
CA SER A 122 -10.96 10.79 13.00
C SER A 122 -10.60 9.96 11.75
N TYR A 123 -10.21 10.62 10.68
CA TYR A 123 -9.99 10.03 9.35
C TYR A 123 -8.57 10.25 8.87
N TRP A 124 -7.93 9.17 8.43
CA TRP A 124 -6.49 9.11 8.25
C TRP A 124 -6.13 8.63 6.85
N SER A 125 -5.08 9.22 6.31
CA SER A 125 -4.41 8.73 5.10
C SER A 125 -3.48 7.59 5.48
N TYR A 126 -3.71 6.38 4.98
CA TYR A 126 -2.76 5.29 5.17
C TYR A 126 -1.46 5.50 4.36
N ILE A 127 -1.49 6.38 3.34
CA ILE A 127 -0.32 6.67 2.51
C ILE A 127 0.65 7.59 3.25
N THR A 128 0.15 8.66 3.87
CA THR A 128 0.99 9.67 4.56
C THR A 128 1.08 9.43 6.06
N GLY A 129 0.17 8.64 6.63
CA GLY A 129 0.03 8.46 8.08
C GLY A 129 -0.68 9.61 8.79
N GLU A 130 -0.99 10.69 8.08
CA GLU A 130 -1.60 11.91 8.62
C GLU A 130 -3.10 11.74 8.89
N CYS A 131 -3.56 12.26 10.03
CA CYS A 131 -4.97 12.49 10.28
C CYS A 131 -5.43 13.72 9.50
N LEU A 132 -6.26 13.50 8.48
CA LEU A 132 -6.73 14.55 7.58
C LEU A 132 -7.93 15.31 8.16
N TYR A 133 -8.76 14.65 8.98
CA TYR A 133 -10.00 15.23 9.48
C TYR A 133 -10.48 14.56 10.76
N GLY A 134 -10.95 15.35 11.73
CA GLY A 134 -11.46 14.84 13.00
C GLY A 134 -10.76 15.48 14.18
N GLU A 135 -10.91 14.86 15.35
CA GLU A 135 -10.34 15.34 16.62
C GLU A 135 -8.80 15.34 16.60
N LEU A 136 -8.21 14.32 15.97
CA LEU A 136 -6.77 14.12 15.91
C LEU A 136 -6.12 14.75 14.66
N ALA A 137 -6.82 15.67 13.97
CA ALA A 137 -6.30 16.29 12.75
C ALA A 137 -4.92 16.94 12.94
N GLY A 138 -4.00 16.67 12.02
CA GLY A 138 -2.59 17.10 12.09
C GLY A 138 -1.66 16.13 12.81
N GLU A 139 -2.19 15.16 13.57
CA GLU A 139 -1.39 14.06 14.10
C GLU A 139 -0.96 13.09 12.99
N SER A 140 0.08 12.30 13.25
CA SER A 140 0.59 11.33 12.28
C SER A 140 1.04 10.02 12.89
N MET A 141 0.82 8.93 12.14
CA MET A 141 1.36 7.61 12.41
C MET A 141 2.66 7.39 11.63
N GLN A 142 3.57 6.58 12.17
CA GLN A 142 4.73 6.10 11.42
C GLN A 142 4.27 5.16 10.32
N VAL A 143 4.78 5.36 9.10
CA VAL A 143 4.43 4.59 7.91
C VAL A 143 5.65 3.84 7.41
N TYR A 144 5.44 2.58 7.04
CA TYR A 144 6.43 1.68 6.47
C TYR A 144 5.97 1.17 5.10
N PRO A 145 6.91 0.85 4.20
CA PRO A 145 6.59 0.18 2.94
C PRO A 145 5.79 -1.10 3.19
N LEU A 146 4.82 -1.35 2.32
CA LEU A 146 4.15 -2.64 2.20
C LEU A 146 4.69 -3.32 0.94
N GLU A 147 5.70 -4.16 1.11
CA GLU A 147 6.36 -4.85 0.00
C GLU A 147 5.37 -5.74 -0.75
N ARG A 148 5.38 -5.70 -2.09
CA ARG A 148 4.58 -6.58 -2.95
C ARG A 148 5.49 -7.51 -3.74
N ILE A 149 5.18 -8.80 -3.70
CA ILE A 149 5.94 -9.87 -4.38
C ILE A 149 5.03 -11.02 -4.76
N LYS A 150 5.48 -11.88 -5.69
CA LYS A 150 4.81 -13.15 -6.01
C LYS A 150 5.03 -14.19 -4.90
N ALA A 151 4.05 -15.05 -4.66
CA ALA A 151 4.17 -16.16 -3.72
C ALA A 151 5.35 -17.09 -4.04
N SER A 152 5.58 -17.36 -5.33
CA SER A 152 6.74 -18.14 -5.80
C SER A 152 8.09 -17.50 -5.47
N TYR A 153 8.18 -16.17 -5.51
CA TYR A 153 9.37 -15.44 -5.11
C TYR A 153 9.54 -15.49 -3.59
N ALA A 154 8.48 -15.20 -2.84
CA ALA A 154 8.48 -15.23 -1.38
C ALA A 154 8.94 -16.59 -0.83
N LEU A 155 8.48 -17.70 -1.40
CA LEU A 155 8.88 -19.05 -0.99
C LEU A 155 10.36 -19.36 -1.21
N LYS A 156 10.98 -18.76 -2.23
CA LYS A 156 12.42 -18.93 -2.47
C LYS A 156 13.26 -18.18 -1.44
N GLN A 157 12.77 -17.02 -0.98
CA GLN A 157 13.45 -16.18 0.01
C GLN A 157 13.22 -16.67 1.44
N TRP A 158 11.97 -17.03 1.75
CA TRP A 158 11.49 -17.35 3.10
C TRP A 158 10.59 -18.58 3.06
N PRO A 159 11.16 -19.81 3.09
CA PRO A 159 10.39 -21.04 3.04
C PRO A 159 9.41 -21.22 4.22
N ASP A 160 9.73 -20.63 5.37
CA ASP A 160 8.94 -20.66 6.60
C ASP A 160 7.98 -19.45 6.76
N LEU A 161 7.84 -18.62 5.72
CA LEU A 161 6.99 -17.44 5.73
C LEU A 161 5.56 -17.80 6.12
N GLN A 162 5.06 -17.11 7.14
CA GLN A 162 3.65 -17.21 7.52
C GLN A 162 2.80 -16.28 6.66
N ILE A 163 1.57 -16.69 6.39
CA ILE A 163 0.56 -15.88 5.74
C ILE A 163 -0.71 -15.80 6.59
N ALA A 164 -1.18 -14.58 6.83
CA ALA A 164 -2.49 -14.36 7.44
C ALA A 164 -3.59 -14.52 6.38
N LEU A 165 -4.55 -15.40 6.67
CA LEU A 165 -5.70 -15.65 5.80
C LEU A 165 -7.00 -15.21 6.47
N SER A 166 -7.74 -14.35 5.80
CA SER A 166 -9.13 -14.08 6.18
C SER A 166 -10.03 -15.23 5.72
N ARG A 167 -11.14 -15.43 6.42
CA ARG A 167 -12.24 -16.31 6.00
C ARG A 167 -13.38 -15.43 5.48
N PRO A 168 -13.27 -14.89 4.25
CA PRO A 168 -14.28 -13.98 3.74
C PRO A 168 -15.61 -14.72 3.56
N ASP A 169 -16.71 -13.98 3.70
CA ASP A 169 -18.04 -14.49 3.36
C ASP A 169 -18.02 -14.91 1.88
N ILE A 170 -18.12 -16.22 1.64
CA ILE A 170 -18.00 -16.86 0.32
C ILE A 170 -18.91 -16.21 -0.71
N LEU A 171 -20.13 -15.79 -0.34
CA LEU A 171 -21.06 -15.17 -1.26
C LEU A 171 -20.58 -13.78 -1.70
N LYS A 172 -20.05 -12.97 -0.77
CA LYS A 172 -19.49 -11.64 -1.08
C LYS A 172 -18.15 -11.73 -1.80
N TRP A 173 -17.34 -12.73 -1.47
CA TRP A 173 -16.05 -12.98 -2.09
C TRP A 173 -16.20 -13.49 -3.54
N LEU A 174 -17.13 -14.41 -3.81
CA LEU A 174 -17.41 -14.94 -5.15
C LEU A 174 -18.02 -13.89 -6.10
N MET A 175 -18.66 -12.85 -5.56
CA MET A 175 -19.14 -11.69 -6.34
C MET A 175 -18.03 -10.67 -6.68
N SER A 176 -16.87 -10.74 -5.98
CA SER A 176 -15.69 -9.91 -6.26
C SER A 176 -15.07 -10.14 -7.66
N PRO A 177 -14.90 -11.39 -8.15
CA PRO A 177 -14.37 -11.63 -9.50
C PRO A 177 -15.31 -11.20 -10.63
N ILE A 178 -16.63 -11.07 -10.42
CA ILE A 178 -17.54 -10.51 -11.44
C ILE A 178 -17.23 -9.01 -11.66
N LYS A 179 -16.89 -8.27 -10.59
CA LYS A 179 -16.35 -6.91 -10.70
C LYS A 179 -14.97 -6.87 -11.37
N ARG A 180 -14.13 -7.89 -11.14
CA ARG A 180 -12.77 -8.00 -11.72
C ARG A 180 -12.78 -8.34 -13.22
N LEU A 181 -13.71 -9.20 -13.66
CA LEU A 181 -13.89 -9.57 -15.08
C LEU A 181 -14.48 -8.41 -15.90
N MET A 182 -15.37 -7.61 -15.30
CA MET A 182 -15.80 -6.32 -15.86
C MET A 182 -14.73 -5.21 -15.75
N GLY A 183 -13.63 -5.47 -15.05
CA GLY A 183 -12.59 -4.51 -14.64
C GLY A 183 -11.26 -4.68 -15.35
N LYS A 184 -11.21 -5.29 -16.54
CA LYS A 184 -10.11 -5.00 -17.47
C LYS A 184 -10.31 -3.56 -17.97
N HIS A 185 -9.51 -2.66 -17.41
CA HIS A 185 -9.37 -1.21 -17.64
C HIS A 185 -10.25 -0.27 -16.77
N THR A 186 -9.56 0.58 -16.00
CA THR A 186 -9.90 2.02 -15.81
C THR A 186 -11.21 2.39 -15.09
N TYR A 187 -11.95 1.42 -14.52
CA TYR A 187 -13.19 1.74 -13.83
C TYR A 187 -12.95 2.23 -12.39
N ILE A 188 -12.96 3.55 -12.20
CA ILE A 188 -13.06 4.19 -10.89
C ILE A 188 -14.55 4.28 -10.50
N PRO A 189 -15.01 3.62 -9.43
CA PRO A 189 -16.41 3.65 -9.01
C PRO A 189 -16.91 5.08 -8.77
N PRO A 190 -18.22 5.38 -8.97
CA PRO A 190 -18.75 6.74 -8.87
C PRO A 190 -18.43 7.45 -7.55
N MET A 191 -18.49 6.73 -6.42
CA MET A 191 -18.11 7.26 -5.11
C MET A 191 -16.65 7.73 -5.07
N PHE A 192 -15.72 6.97 -5.66
CA PHE A 192 -14.30 7.34 -5.72
C PHE A 192 -14.09 8.49 -6.70
N ARG A 193 -14.73 8.43 -7.86
CA ARG A 193 -14.62 9.45 -8.91
C ARG A 193 -15.11 10.82 -8.45
N TYR A 194 -16.16 10.86 -7.62
CA TYR A 194 -16.67 12.08 -6.99
C TYR A 194 -15.63 12.80 -6.11
N THR A 195 -14.70 12.04 -5.51
CA THR A 195 -13.72 12.57 -4.57
C THR A 195 -12.40 13.01 -5.21
N LEU A 196 -12.22 12.74 -6.50
CA LEU A 196 -10.98 13.07 -7.22
C LEU A 196 -10.77 14.59 -7.21
N GLY A 197 -9.53 14.99 -6.95
CA GLY A 197 -9.08 16.37 -7.10
C GLY A 197 -8.83 16.72 -8.56
N LYS A 198 -8.11 17.82 -8.78
CA LYS A 198 -7.65 18.19 -10.12
C LYS A 198 -6.67 17.13 -10.64
N SER A 199 -6.98 16.55 -11.79
CA SER A 199 -6.11 15.56 -12.45
C SER A 199 -4.75 16.17 -12.77
N ASP A 200 -3.71 15.34 -12.67
CA ASP A 200 -2.36 15.66 -13.12
C ASP A 200 -2.10 15.01 -14.48
N ASP A 201 -2.13 15.84 -15.52
CA ASP A 201 -2.11 15.39 -16.91
C ASP A 201 -0.70 15.06 -17.44
N ARG A 202 0.32 15.07 -16.57
CA ARG A 202 1.69 14.65 -16.94
C ARG A 202 1.77 13.16 -17.32
N LEU A 203 0.88 12.33 -16.76
CA LEU A 203 0.72 10.91 -17.09
C LEU A 203 -0.77 10.54 -17.07
N SER A 204 -1.15 9.49 -17.80
CA SER A 204 -2.50 8.94 -17.66
C SER A 204 -2.74 8.42 -16.24
N GLN A 205 -3.96 8.62 -15.73
CA GLN A 205 -4.34 8.28 -14.35
C GLN A 205 -4.00 6.84 -13.95
N GLU A 206 -4.09 5.93 -14.91
CA GLU A 206 -3.93 4.48 -14.69
C GLU A 206 -2.47 4.00 -14.70
N VAL A 207 -1.51 4.86 -15.07
CA VAL A 207 -0.10 4.48 -15.20
C VAL A 207 0.39 3.96 -13.84
N PRO A 208 0.74 2.67 -13.72
CA PRO A 208 1.32 2.15 -12.49
C PRO A 208 2.77 2.57 -12.38
N GLY A 209 3.29 2.57 -11.15
CA GLY A 209 4.70 2.87 -10.89
C GLY A 209 5.04 2.78 -9.42
N LEU A 210 6.31 3.01 -9.14
CA LEU A 210 6.84 3.10 -7.79
C LEU A 210 7.02 4.57 -7.43
N GLY A 211 6.45 4.99 -6.31
CA GLY A 211 6.66 6.31 -5.75
C GLY A 211 7.62 6.25 -4.56
N LEU A 212 8.66 7.08 -4.55
CA LEU A 212 9.49 7.32 -3.37
C LEU A 212 9.01 8.57 -2.64
N ILE A 213 8.95 8.49 -1.31
CA ILE A 213 8.32 9.48 -0.46
C ILE A 213 9.27 9.86 0.67
N SER A 214 9.39 11.15 0.95
CA SER A 214 10.05 11.66 2.16
C SER A 214 9.27 12.86 2.70
N SER A 215 9.67 13.35 3.88
CA SER A 215 9.08 14.57 4.45
C SER A 215 9.29 15.82 3.56
N ARG A 216 10.24 15.80 2.62
CA ARG A 216 10.62 16.95 1.79
C ARG A 216 10.17 16.84 0.35
N LYS A 217 10.21 15.65 -0.25
CA LYS A 217 9.94 15.44 -1.68
C LYS A 217 9.31 14.07 -1.94
N ALA A 218 8.65 13.97 -3.08
CA ALA A 218 8.12 12.73 -3.62
C ALA A 218 8.54 12.60 -5.09
N ARG A 219 8.83 11.39 -5.56
CA ARG A 219 9.21 11.12 -6.95
C ARG A 219 8.56 9.83 -7.42
N PHE A 220 8.00 9.85 -8.62
CA PHE A 220 7.34 8.70 -9.23
C PHE A 220 8.17 8.12 -10.38
N TYR A 221 8.30 6.80 -10.40
CA TYR A 221 8.98 6.03 -11.43
C TYR A 221 7.93 5.21 -12.17
N PRO A 222 7.54 5.61 -13.39
CA PRO A 222 6.55 4.87 -14.18
C PRO A 222 7.00 3.42 -14.42
N LEU A 223 6.10 2.46 -14.26
CA LEU A 223 6.42 1.04 -14.39
C LEU A 223 6.98 0.69 -15.77
N GLN A 224 6.45 1.31 -16.83
CA GLN A 224 6.95 1.10 -18.18
C GLN A 224 8.43 1.46 -18.30
N LEU A 225 8.84 2.60 -17.74
CA LEU A 225 10.25 3.02 -17.73
C LEU A 225 11.11 1.99 -16.98
N LEU A 226 10.63 1.47 -15.86
CA LEU A 226 11.33 0.45 -15.09
C LEU A 226 11.44 -0.89 -15.85
N GLN A 227 10.41 -1.27 -16.60
CA GLN A 227 10.41 -2.47 -17.46
C GLN A 227 11.34 -2.35 -18.67
N GLU A 228 11.58 -1.13 -19.16
CA GLU A 228 12.49 -0.89 -20.30
C GLU A 228 13.97 -0.86 -19.90
N ASN A 229 14.28 -0.56 -18.64
CA ASN A 229 15.65 -0.36 -18.16
C ASN A 229 16.15 -1.45 -17.19
N ASP A 230 15.26 -2.31 -16.68
CA ASP A 230 15.46 -3.33 -15.62
C ASP A 230 15.95 -2.78 -14.26
N VAL A 231 16.96 -1.91 -14.27
CA VAL A 231 17.52 -1.23 -13.11
C VAL A 231 17.74 0.25 -13.45
N VAL A 232 17.27 1.13 -12.57
CA VAL A 232 17.51 2.57 -12.64
C VAL A 232 18.37 2.99 -11.45
N GLU A 233 19.56 3.51 -11.72
CA GLU A 233 20.40 4.15 -10.70
C GLU A 233 20.01 5.63 -10.55
N ASP A 234 19.81 6.06 -9.31
CA ASP A 234 19.39 7.42 -8.98
C ASP A 234 19.90 7.84 -7.60
N GLU A 235 19.58 9.06 -7.17
CA GLU A 235 19.87 9.58 -5.86
C GLU A 235 18.58 10.01 -5.13
N TRP A 236 18.44 9.54 -3.89
CA TRP A 236 17.33 9.84 -3.01
C TRP A 236 17.81 10.44 -1.68
N ASN A 237 17.50 11.72 -1.47
CA ASN A 237 17.93 12.51 -0.30
C ASN A 237 19.46 12.50 -0.06
N GLY A 238 20.27 12.64 -1.13
CA GLY A 238 21.72 12.64 -1.02
C GLY A 238 22.36 11.25 -0.90
N ARG A 239 21.55 10.18 -1.03
CA ARG A 239 22.01 8.79 -0.93
C ARG A 239 21.76 8.05 -2.23
N PRO A 240 22.71 7.21 -2.68
CA PRO A 240 22.53 6.45 -3.91
C PRO A 240 21.48 5.36 -3.70
N ILE A 241 20.62 5.19 -4.72
CA ILE A 241 19.59 4.16 -4.75
C ILE A 241 19.61 3.40 -6.07
N ARG A 242 19.08 2.18 -6.04
CA ARG A 242 18.66 1.45 -7.24
C ARG A 242 17.17 1.21 -7.18
N VAL A 243 16.49 1.49 -8.28
CA VAL A 243 15.10 1.10 -8.50
C VAL A 243 15.10 -0.09 -9.45
N ASN A 244 14.78 -1.26 -8.91
CA ASN A 244 14.85 -2.53 -9.61
C ASN A 244 13.45 -2.93 -10.11
N MET A 245 13.38 -3.49 -11.32
CA MET A 245 12.24 -4.24 -11.85
C MET A 245 12.63 -5.70 -12.00
N ASP A 246 12.58 -6.45 -10.90
CA ASP A 246 12.84 -7.89 -10.95
C ASP A 246 11.59 -8.63 -11.46
N LEU A 247 11.71 -9.23 -12.66
CA LEU A 247 10.64 -10.03 -13.26
C LEU A 247 10.18 -11.19 -12.36
N ALA A 248 11.08 -11.75 -11.54
CA ALA A 248 10.73 -12.81 -10.60
C ALA A 248 9.84 -12.28 -9.46
N ARG A 249 10.01 -11.02 -9.04
CA ARG A 249 9.16 -10.34 -8.06
C ARG A 249 7.86 -9.85 -8.69
N SER A 250 7.88 -9.54 -9.99
CA SER A 250 6.82 -8.89 -10.78
C SER A 250 6.46 -7.46 -10.36
N PHE A 251 7.10 -6.93 -9.32
CA PHE A 251 6.86 -5.60 -8.79
C PHE A 251 8.18 -4.84 -8.60
N PRO A 252 8.20 -3.53 -8.89
CA PRO A 252 9.38 -2.72 -8.68
C PRO A 252 9.62 -2.47 -7.20
N TYR A 253 10.87 -2.31 -6.83
CA TYR A 253 11.27 -1.87 -5.48
C TYR A 253 12.53 -1.01 -5.56
N ALA A 254 12.69 -0.11 -4.60
CA ALA A 254 13.89 0.70 -4.46
C ALA A 254 14.64 0.34 -3.19
N GLU A 255 15.97 0.33 -3.27
CA GLU A 255 16.88 0.09 -2.16
C GLU A 255 18.02 1.11 -2.15
N TYR A 256 18.54 1.42 -0.97
CA TYR A 256 19.80 2.14 -0.84
C TYR A 256 20.96 1.23 -1.21
N THR A 257 21.97 1.78 -1.89
CA THR A 257 23.17 1.02 -2.29
C THR A 257 24.40 1.33 -1.43
N ASP A 258 24.29 2.30 -0.51
CA ASP A 258 25.33 2.65 0.46
C ASP A 258 25.25 1.80 1.76
N GLU A 259 24.16 1.07 1.97
CA GLU A 259 23.95 0.15 3.10
C GLU A 259 24.12 -1.31 2.66
N GLY A 260 24.88 -2.11 3.41
CA GLY A 260 25.14 -3.52 3.09
C GLY A 260 24.07 -4.51 3.55
N ASN A 261 22.94 -4.06 4.10
CA ASN A 261 21.85 -4.94 4.56
C ASN A 261 20.56 -4.71 3.76
N HIS A 262 20.48 -5.38 2.61
CA HIS A 262 19.35 -5.31 1.66
C HIS A 262 18.19 -6.25 2.01
N GLU A 263 18.32 -7.10 3.04
CA GLU A 263 17.35 -8.17 3.30
C GLU A 263 16.03 -7.66 3.93
N SER A 264 16.06 -6.51 4.60
CA SER A 264 14.89 -5.93 5.28
C SER A 264 14.30 -4.78 4.49
N SER A 265 13.00 -4.86 4.19
CA SER A 265 12.28 -3.77 3.54
C SER A 265 12.14 -2.54 4.43
N LEU A 266 12.45 -2.66 5.73
CA LEU A 266 12.47 -1.54 6.69
C LEU A 266 13.65 -0.60 6.46
N ASN A 267 14.71 -1.06 5.79
CA ASN A 267 15.88 -0.25 5.46
C ASN A 267 15.73 0.47 4.11
N TRP A 268 14.68 0.17 3.35
CA TRP A 268 14.45 0.82 2.06
C TRP A 268 13.97 2.27 2.23
N PRO A 269 14.16 3.13 1.21
CA PRO A 269 13.42 4.39 1.17
C PRO A 269 11.92 4.11 1.26
N MET A 270 11.19 4.98 1.98
CA MET A 270 9.73 4.89 2.02
C MET A 270 9.20 4.95 0.60
N GLN A 271 8.49 3.89 0.20
CA GLN A 271 8.08 3.67 -1.16
C GLN A 271 6.64 3.14 -1.22
N LEU A 272 5.98 3.45 -2.33
CA LEU A 272 4.57 3.15 -2.55
C LEU A 272 4.37 2.72 -4.00
N TYR A 273 4.03 1.46 -4.22
CA TYR A 273 3.48 1.07 -5.51
C TYR A 273 2.08 1.67 -5.65
N SER A 274 1.81 2.39 -6.75
CA SER A 274 0.52 3.03 -6.97
C SER A 274 0.29 3.31 -8.45
N ARG A 275 -0.98 3.45 -8.83
CA ARG A 275 -1.35 4.18 -10.04
C ARG A 275 -1.08 5.67 -9.88
N TRP A 276 -0.80 6.34 -11.00
CA TRP A 276 -0.40 7.73 -11.05
C TRP A 276 -1.38 8.66 -10.34
N TYR A 277 -2.69 8.51 -10.59
CA TYR A 277 -3.68 9.41 -9.99
C TYR A 277 -3.64 9.39 -8.45
N GLY A 278 -3.44 8.20 -7.85
CA GLY A 278 -3.37 8.06 -6.41
C GLY A 278 -2.11 8.71 -5.84
N PHE A 279 -1.00 8.61 -6.56
CA PHE A 279 0.26 9.22 -6.15
C PHE A 279 0.26 10.74 -6.32
N SER A 280 -0.12 11.25 -7.49
CA SER A 280 -0.08 12.68 -7.80
C SER A 280 -1.12 13.49 -7.03
N LEU A 281 -2.32 12.94 -6.76
CA LEU A 281 -3.28 13.62 -5.88
C LEU A 281 -2.86 13.61 -4.41
N THR A 282 -2.06 12.65 -3.97
CA THR A 282 -1.49 12.64 -2.60
C THR A 282 -0.28 13.58 -2.52
N PHE A 283 0.52 13.64 -3.57
CA PHE A 283 1.77 14.41 -3.66
C PHE A 283 1.76 15.30 -4.91
N PRO A 284 0.99 16.40 -4.94
CA PRO A 284 0.79 17.22 -6.15
C PRO A 284 2.06 17.90 -6.67
N ARG A 285 3.09 18.01 -5.83
CA ARG A 285 4.41 18.55 -6.20
C ARG A 285 5.45 17.47 -6.45
N CYS A 286 5.05 16.21 -6.67
CA CYS A 286 5.99 15.15 -6.93
C CYS A 286 6.71 15.33 -8.27
N GLU A 287 7.95 14.88 -8.31
CA GLU A 287 8.73 14.72 -9.53
C GLU A 287 8.28 13.45 -10.26
N ILE A 288 8.42 13.42 -11.59
CA ILE A 288 8.36 12.18 -12.37
C ILE A 288 9.79 11.93 -12.83
N TYR A 289 10.31 10.75 -12.52
CA TYR A 289 11.60 10.34 -13.06
C TYR A 289 11.47 10.16 -14.57
N THR A 290 12.29 10.89 -15.30
CA THR A 290 12.56 10.69 -16.73
C THR A 290 14.00 10.24 -16.84
N SER A 291 14.31 9.25 -17.69
CA SER A 291 15.69 8.89 -17.98
C SER A 291 16.48 10.15 -18.31
N LYS A 292 17.65 10.35 -17.67
CA LYS A 292 18.56 11.40 -18.11
C LYS A 292 18.85 11.13 -19.59
N SER A 293 18.45 12.05 -20.48
CA SER A 293 18.90 11.97 -21.87
C SER A 293 20.43 11.93 -21.86
N PRO A 294 21.07 11.04 -22.63
CA PRO A 294 22.53 10.96 -22.72
C PRO A 294 23.14 12.29 -23.19
#